data_AF-A0AAD5EC56-F1
#
_entry.id   AF-A0AAD5EC56-F1
#
_cell.length_a   1.000
_cell.length_b   1.000
_cell.length_c   1.000
_cell.angle_alpha   90.00
_cell.angle_beta   90.00
_cell.angle_gamma   90.00
#
_symmetry.space_group_name_H-M   'P 1'
#
loop_
_entity.id
_entity.type
_entity.pdbx_description
1 polymer ?
#
loop_
_entity_poly.entity_id
_entity_poly.type
_entity_poly.pdbx_seq_one_letter_code
_entity_poly.pdbx_strand_id
1 'polypeptide(L)'
;MVTFLCDDFFTFDVPAEKFSLIFDYTFFCALPPSLRTQWGQRMADLIPSGGTLICLLYPIDGHEGGPPFAVTVEAYKAALEPSFENIYLADCKGHQTRAGKEKISIWKRQ
;
A
#
# COMPACT_ATOMS: atom_id res chain seq x y z
N MET A 1 3.36 21.17 -9.92
CA MET A 1 4.78 21.01 -9.54
C MET A 1 4.92 19.65 -8.87
N VAL A 2 6.02 18.93 -9.10
CA VAL A 2 6.29 17.63 -8.46
C VAL A 2 7.58 17.78 -7.66
N THR A 3 7.61 17.27 -6.44
CA THR A 3 8.79 17.25 -5.56
C THR A 3 9.22 15.80 -5.34
N PHE A 4 10.51 15.52 -5.50
CA PHE A 4 11.11 14.24 -5.13
C PHE A 4 11.84 14.40 -3.81
N LEU A 5 11.52 13.53 -2.85
CA LEU A 5 12.15 13.48 -1.55
C LEU A 5 12.98 12.20 -1.44
N CYS A 6 14.25 12.32 -1.04
CA CYS A 6 15.10 11.18 -0.72
C CYS A 6 15.13 11.00 0.80
N ASP A 7 14.24 10.17 1.32
CA ASP A 7 14.04 9.97 2.77
C ASP A 7 13.51 8.56 3.06
N ASP A 8 13.45 8.20 4.34
CA ASP A 8 12.88 6.95 4.83
C ASP A 8 11.38 7.12 5.11
N PHE A 9 10.56 6.29 4.48
CA PHE A 9 9.10 6.31 4.61
C PHE A 9 8.60 6.24 6.07
N PHE A 10 9.28 5.50 6.93
CA PHE A 10 8.88 5.28 8.32
C PHE A 10 9.26 6.45 9.23
N THR A 11 10.31 7.21 8.89
CA THR A 11 10.85 8.25 9.79
C THR A 11 10.81 9.66 9.24
N PHE A 12 10.49 9.87 7.95
CA PHE A 12 10.47 11.22 7.39
C PHE A 12 9.47 12.13 8.13
N ASP A 13 9.76 13.43 8.18
CA ASP A 13 8.88 14.37 8.85
C ASP A 13 7.57 14.54 8.06
N VAL A 14 6.45 14.16 8.70
CA VAL A 14 5.13 14.28 8.08
C VAL A 14 4.83 15.78 7.90
N PRO A 15 4.55 16.24 6.66
CA PRO A 15 4.18 17.62 6.45
C PRO A 15 2.91 17.97 7.24
N ALA A 16 2.81 19.24 7.67
CA ALA A 16 1.63 19.72 8.39
C ALA A 16 0.34 19.52 7.55
N GLU A 17 0.46 19.68 6.23
CA GLU A 17 -0.57 19.29 5.28
C GLU A 17 -0.37 17.83 4.85
N LYS A 18 -1.28 16.96 5.27
CA LYS A 18 -1.29 15.53 4.95
C LYS A 18 -1.66 15.26 3.49
N PHE A 19 -1.37 14.04 3.03
CA PHE A 19 -1.66 13.63 1.65
C PHE A 19 -3.12 13.21 1.50
N SER A 20 -3.89 13.95 0.68
CA SER A 20 -5.28 13.59 0.36
C SER A 20 -5.39 12.25 -0.36
N LEU A 21 -4.34 11.85 -1.07
CA LEU A 21 -4.22 10.58 -1.77
C LEU A 21 -2.79 10.02 -1.65
N ILE A 22 -2.67 8.72 -1.41
CA ILE A 22 -1.43 7.94 -1.58
C ILE A 22 -1.69 6.81 -2.57
N PHE A 23 -0.70 6.53 -3.41
CA PHE A 23 -0.69 5.40 -4.33
C PHE A 23 0.50 4.49 -4.00
N ASP A 24 0.22 3.26 -3.58
CA ASP A 24 1.23 2.23 -3.33
C ASP A 24 1.26 1.24 -4.51
N TYR A 25 2.43 1.11 -5.12
CA TYR A 25 2.73 0.02 -6.03
C TYR A 25 4.17 -0.41 -5.87
N THR A 26 4.38 -1.73 -5.71
CA THR A 26 5.69 -2.35 -5.49
C THR A 26 6.44 -1.93 -4.22
N PHE A 27 5.81 -1.13 -3.35
CA PHE A 27 6.43 -0.69 -2.09
C PHE A 27 6.07 -1.63 -0.94
N PHE A 28 4.78 -1.94 -0.73
CA PHE A 28 4.37 -2.89 0.31
C PHE A 28 5.04 -4.26 0.19
N CYS A 29 5.23 -4.78 -1.03
CA CYS A 29 5.91 -6.05 -1.26
C CYS A 29 7.44 -5.97 -1.14
N ALA A 30 8.04 -4.78 -1.17
CA ALA A 30 9.46 -4.62 -0.93
C ALA A 30 9.80 -4.73 0.57
N LEU A 31 8.81 -4.49 1.44
CA LEU A 31 8.98 -4.55 2.89
C LEU A 31 8.99 -6.00 3.41
N PRO A 32 9.89 -6.35 4.34
CA PRO A 32 9.79 -7.58 5.12
C PRO A 32 8.39 -7.72 5.74
N PRO A 33 7.81 -8.94 5.82
CA PRO A 33 6.48 -9.14 6.38
C PRO A 33 6.27 -8.55 7.78
N SER A 34 7.32 -8.49 8.60
CA SER A 34 7.29 -7.90 9.95
C SER A 34 7.01 -6.39 9.98
N LEU A 35 7.24 -5.66 8.89
CA LEU A 35 7.00 -4.21 8.80
C LEU A 35 5.61 -3.85 8.27
N ARG A 36 4.79 -4.82 7.84
CA ARG A 36 3.50 -4.55 7.17
C ARG A 36 2.49 -3.86 8.08
N THR A 37 2.46 -4.22 9.37
CA THR A 37 1.61 -3.54 10.36
C THR A 37 2.05 -2.09 10.56
N GLN A 38 3.36 -1.86 10.67
CA GLN A 38 3.92 -0.50 10.81
C GLN A 38 3.66 0.34 9.56
N TRP A 39 3.72 -0.26 8.37
CA TRP A 39 3.36 0.41 7.12
C TRP A 39 1.89 0.85 7.11
N GLY A 40 0.97 0.01 7.57
CA GLY A 40 -0.46 0.37 7.64
C GLY A 40 -0.74 1.52 8.61
N GLN A 41 -0.10 1.50 9.78
CA GLN A 41 -0.13 2.61 10.74
C GLN A 41 0.44 3.89 10.13
N ARG A 42 1.58 3.79 9.45
CA ARG A 42 2.22 4.94 8.81
C ARG A 42 1.35 5.55 7.72
N MET A 43 0.68 4.74 6.90
CA MET A 43 -0.30 5.25 5.93
C MET A 43 -1.44 6.02 6.62
N ALA A 44 -1.90 5.56 7.79
CA ALA A 44 -2.95 6.23 8.57
C ALA A 44 -2.49 7.57 9.15
N ASP A 45 -1.19 7.72 9.46
CA ASP A 45 -0.59 8.99 9.89
C ASP A 45 -0.47 9.98 8.74
N LEU A 46 -0.17 9.49 7.54
CA LEU A 46 0.09 10.30 6.35
C LEU A 46 -1.18 10.77 5.62
N ILE A 47 -2.31 10.08 5.81
CA ILE A 47 -3.59 10.38 5.15
C ILE A 47 -4.57 10.96 6.18
N PRO A 48 -5.23 12.11 5.91
CA PRO A 48 -6.25 12.65 6.80
C PRO A 48 -7.54 11.80 6.73
N SER A 49 -8.41 11.87 7.75
CA SER A 49 -9.75 11.24 7.68
C SER A 49 -10.48 11.70 6.40
N GLY A 50 -11.13 10.76 5.72
CA GLY A 50 -11.72 10.98 4.40
C GLY A 50 -10.71 11.01 3.23
N GLY A 51 -9.41 10.88 3.46
CA GLY A 51 -8.40 10.70 2.41
C GLY A 51 -8.41 9.29 1.81
N THR A 52 -7.66 9.07 0.73
CA THR A 52 -7.71 7.83 -0.06
C THR A 52 -6.34 7.16 -0.19
N LEU A 53 -6.27 5.86 0.06
CA LEU A 53 -5.12 5.02 -0.27
C LEU A 53 -5.50 4.09 -1.41
N ILE A 54 -4.75 4.11 -2.50
CA ILE A 54 -4.88 3.18 -3.62
C ILE A 54 -3.70 2.22 -3.56
N CYS A 55 -3.96 0.92 -3.54
CA CYS A 55 -2.91 -0.09 -3.58
C CYS A 55 -3.05 -0.96 -4.82
N LEU A 56 -1.97 -1.13 -5.56
CA LEU A 56 -1.84 -2.15 -6.58
C LEU A 56 -1.10 -3.35 -5.96
N LEU A 57 -1.90 -4.31 -5.49
CA LEU A 57 -1.45 -5.50 -4.78
C LEU A 57 -0.65 -6.38 -5.73
N TYR A 58 0.64 -6.48 -5.51
CA TYR A 58 1.58 -7.26 -6.30
C TYR A 58 2.73 -7.74 -5.41
N PRO A 59 3.32 -8.93 -5.63
CA PRO A 59 2.85 -10.05 -6.44
C PRO A 59 1.95 -11.03 -5.66
N ILE A 60 0.83 -11.43 -6.25
CA ILE A 60 -0.10 -12.45 -5.71
C ILE A 60 0.18 -13.79 -6.40
N ASP A 61 1.23 -14.50 -6.00
CA ASP A 61 1.62 -15.78 -6.61
C ASP A 61 2.26 -16.80 -5.65
N GLY A 62 2.37 -16.49 -4.35
CA GLY A 62 2.73 -17.46 -3.30
C GLY A 62 4.17 -17.98 -3.32
N HIS A 63 5.08 -17.34 -4.08
CA HIS A 63 6.49 -17.71 -4.07
C HIS A 63 7.16 -17.44 -2.71
N GLU A 64 8.27 -18.11 -2.45
CA GLU A 64 9.08 -17.93 -1.24
C GLU A 64 10.24 -16.96 -1.46
N GLY A 65 10.63 -16.24 -0.40
CA GLY A 65 11.69 -15.24 -0.44
C GLY A 65 11.20 -13.85 -0.83
N GLY A 66 12.16 -12.97 -1.15
CA GLY A 66 11.93 -11.58 -1.54
C GLY A 66 13.19 -10.72 -1.33
N PRO A 67 13.13 -9.42 -1.67
CA PRO A 67 12.02 -8.72 -2.32
C PRO A 67 11.96 -8.97 -3.85
N PRO A 68 10.78 -8.83 -4.49
CA PRO A 68 9.48 -8.60 -3.87
C PRO A 68 9.02 -9.83 -3.10
N PHE A 69 8.44 -9.66 -1.92
CA PHE A 69 7.80 -10.74 -1.16
C PHE A 69 6.40 -10.99 -1.73
N ALA A 70 5.96 -12.25 -1.79
CA ALA A 70 4.57 -12.56 -2.10
C ALA A 70 3.60 -11.87 -1.12
N VAL A 71 2.47 -11.42 -1.65
CA VAL A 71 1.41 -10.74 -0.91
C VAL A 71 0.05 -11.39 -1.15
N THR A 72 -0.89 -11.16 -0.24
CA THR A 72 -2.27 -11.60 -0.34
C THR A 72 -3.21 -10.45 -0.02
N VAL A 73 -4.49 -10.55 -0.42
CA VAL A 73 -5.49 -9.54 -0.05
C VAL A 73 -5.60 -9.43 1.47
N GLU A 74 -5.49 -10.55 2.17
CA GLU A 74 -5.57 -10.66 3.63
C GLU A 74 -4.41 -9.91 4.31
N ALA A 75 -3.21 -9.91 3.72
CA ALA A 75 -2.09 -9.15 4.26
C ALA A 75 -2.33 -7.63 4.22
N TYR A 76 -2.98 -7.13 3.17
CA TYR A 76 -3.37 -5.71 3.10
C TYR A 76 -4.51 -5.40 4.07
N LYS A 77 -5.51 -6.28 4.18
CA LYS A 77 -6.60 -6.15 5.16
C LYS A 77 -6.07 -6.06 6.59
N ALA A 78 -5.21 -6.99 6.99
CA ALA A 78 -4.62 -6.99 8.32
C ALA A 78 -3.84 -5.70 8.63
N ALA A 79 -3.18 -5.10 7.63
CA ALA A 79 -2.46 -3.85 7.80
C ALA A 79 -3.37 -2.61 7.82
N LEU A 80 -4.47 -2.60 7.06
CA LEU A 80 -5.24 -1.38 6.76
C LEU A 80 -6.60 -1.30 7.47
N GLU A 81 -7.30 -2.40 7.69
CA GLU A 81 -8.62 -2.42 8.35
C GLU A 81 -8.66 -1.76 9.74
N PRO A 82 -7.56 -1.67 10.54
CA PRO A 82 -7.57 -0.89 11.78
C PRO A 82 -7.81 0.62 11.61
N SER A 83 -7.65 1.18 10.41
CA SER A 83 -7.73 2.63 10.18
C SER A 83 -8.38 3.02 8.84
N PHE A 84 -8.67 2.04 8.00
CA PHE A 84 -9.21 2.26 6.67
C PHE A 84 -10.35 1.29 6.37
N GLU A 85 -11.27 1.74 5.53
CA GLU A 85 -12.33 0.92 4.94
C GLU A 85 -11.99 0.58 3.50
N ASN A 86 -12.04 -0.70 3.13
CA ASN A 86 -11.89 -1.10 1.73
C ASN A 86 -13.21 -0.83 0.97
N ILE A 87 -13.19 0.13 0.05
CA ILE A 87 -14.37 0.51 -0.73
C ILE A 87 -14.36 -0.05 -2.15
N TYR A 88 -13.25 -0.66 -2.59
CA TYR A 88 -13.11 -1.24 -3.91
C TYR A 88 -11.99 -2.28 -3.94
N LEU A 89 -12.26 -3.44 -4.53
CA LEU A 89 -11.27 -4.47 -4.82
C LEU A 89 -11.62 -5.17 -6.14
N ALA A 90 -10.69 -5.18 -7.09
CA ALA A 90 -10.90 -5.83 -8.38
C ALA A 90 -9.59 -6.37 -8.96
N ASP A 91 -9.71 -7.28 -9.93
CA ASP A 91 -8.59 -7.63 -10.80
C ASP A 91 -8.18 -6.41 -11.63
N CYS A 92 -6.87 -6.24 -11.83
CA CYS A 92 -6.36 -5.15 -12.65
C CYS A 92 -5.82 -5.68 -14.00
N LYS A 93 -5.96 -4.85 -15.04
CA LYS A 93 -5.32 -5.08 -16.33
C LYS A 93 -3.89 -4.51 -16.27
N GLY A 94 -2.96 -5.36 -15.84
CA GLY A 94 -1.53 -5.02 -15.74
C GLY A 94 -0.73 -5.37 -17.00
N HIS A 95 0.60 -5.23 -16.90
CA HIS A 95 1.53 -5.70 -17.91
C HIS A 95 1.43 -7.23 -18.06
N GLN A 96 1.68 -7.77 -19.27
CA GLN A 96 1.50 -9.21 -19.55
C GLN A 96 2.28 -10.13 -18.60
N THR A 97 3.47 -9.70 -18.17
CA THR A 97 4.31 -10.46 -17.22
C THR A 97 3.76 -10.53 -15.79
N ARG A 98 2.75 -9.70 -15.47
CA ARG A 98 2.08 -9.63 -14.16
C ARG A 98 0.60 -10.01 -14.22
N ALA A 99 0.12 -10.41 -15.40
CA ALA A 99 -1.27 -10.82 -15.59
C ALA A 99 -1.66 -11.94 -14.61
N GLY A 100 -2.78 -11.74 -13.91
CA GLY A 100 -3.28 -12.68 -12.90
C GLY A 100 -2.54 -12.64 -11.56
N LYS A 101 -1.50 -11.81 -11.41
CA LYS A 101 -0.70 -11.67 -10.17
C LYS A 101 -0.94 -10.34 -9.46
N GLU A 102 -1.91 -9.56 -9.92
CA GLU A 102 -2.16 -8.21 -9.43
C GLU A 102 -3.65 -7.92 -9.24
N LYS A 103 -3.97 -7.18 -8.18
CA LYS A 103 -5.30 -6.63 -7.92
C LYS A 103 -5.18 -5.15 -7.56
N ILE A 104 -6.18 -4.35 -7.89
CA ILE A 104 -6.29 -2.97 -7.40
C ILE A 104 -7.26 -2.92 -6.22
N SER A 105 -6.92 -2.13 -5.21
CA SER A 105 -7.82 -1.81 -4.10
C SER A 105 -7.82 -0.32 -3.78
N ILE A 106 -8.96 0.17 -3.31
CA ILE A 106 -9.14 1.55 -2.87
C ILE A 106 -9.64 1.54 -1.43
N TRP A 107 -8.96 2.30 -0.59
CA TRP A 107 -9.19 2.36 0.85
C TRP A 107 -9.50 3.79 1.27
N LYS A 108 -10.56 3.97 2.06
CA LYS A 108 -10.96 5.26 2.62
C LYS A 108 -10.47 5.36 4.06
N ARG A 109 -9.76 6.43 4.41
CA ARG A 109 -9.33 6.68 5.78
C ARG A 109 -10.55 7.03 6.65
N GLN A 110 -10.74 6.31 7.75
CA GLN A 110 -11.79 6.57 8.75
C GLN A 110 -11.39 7.69 9.71
#